data_AF-A0A953NPE2-F1
#
_entry.id   AF-A0A953NPE2-F1
#
_cell.length_a   1.000
_cell.length_b   1.000
_cell.length_c   1.000
_cell.angle_alpha   90.00
_cell.angle_beta   90.00
_cell.angle_gamma   90.00
#
_symmetry.space_group_name_H-M   'P 1'
#
loop_
_entity.id
_entity.type
_entity.pdbx_description
1 polymer ?
#
loop_
_entity_poly.entity_id
_entity_poly.type
_entity_poly.pdbx_seq_one_letter_code
_entity_poly.pdbx_strand_id
1 'polypeptide(L)' 'MSLSDATAAIAYAWSLAAVESIISTGGVGDISRLLDRIATAPSTAAALDDALRTNCDDLLQQTVAYLKREYVR' A
#
# COMPACT_ATOMS: atom_id res chain seq x y z
N MET A 1 4.95 -10.18 20.67
CA MET A 1 3.74 -9.34 20.80
C MET A 1 2.67 -9.94 19.91
N SER A 2 1.55 -10.41 20.46
CA SER A 2 0.36 -10.70 19.65
C SER A 2 -0.41 -9.40 19.48
N LEU A 3 -0.84 -9.08 18.27
CA LEU A 3 -1.82 -8.03 18.04
C LEU A 3 -3.16 -8.47 18.63
N SER A 4 -4.00 -7.52 19.05
CA SER A 4 -5.40 -7.82 19.34
C SER A 4 -6.15 -8.08 18.02
N ASP A 5 -7.23 -8.86 18.06
CA ASP A 5 -8.05 -9.15 16.87
C ASP A 5 -8.51 -7.87 16.15
N ALA A 6 -8.92 -6.86 16.92
CA ALA A 6 -9.32 -5.57 16.37
C ALA A 6 -8.16 -4.86 15.66
N THR A 7 -6.97 -4.87 16.26
CA THR A 7 -5.77 -4.26 15.65
C THR A 7 -5.36 -5.00 14.37
N ALA A 8 -5.43 -6.34 14.38
CA ALA A 8 -5.12 -7.16 13.22
C ALA A 8 -6.11 -6.91 12.07
N ALA A 9 -7.41 -6.83 12.37
CA ALA A 9 -8.45 -6.53 11.37
C ALA A 9 -8.26 -5.15 10.75
N ILE A 10 -7.97 -4.12 11.57
CA ILE A 10 -7.71 -2.77 11.09
C ILE A 10 -6.46 -2.73 10.20
N ALA A 11 -5.37 -3.38 10.62
CA ALA A 11 -4.15 -3.44 9.84
C ALA A 11 -4.39 -4.10 8.47
N TYR A 12 -5.14 -5.21 8.44
CA TYR A 12 -5.49 -5.89 7.20
C TYR A 12 -6.34 -5.02 6.28
N ALA A 13 -7.36 -4.34 6.80
CA ALA A 13 -8.19 -3.42 6.03
C ALA A 13 -7.37 -2.27 5.42
N TRP A 14 -6.43 -1.71 6.18
CA TRP A 14 -5.51 -0.68 5.67
C TRP A 14 -4.57 -1.20 4.59
N SER A 15 -4.01 -2.40 4.75
CA SER A 15 -3.18 -3.02 3.72
C SER A 15 -3.96 -3.27 2.43
N LEU A 16 -5.21 -3.72 2.53
CA LEU A 16 -6.07 -3.89 1.37
C LEU A 16 -6.34 -2.56 0.66
N ALA A 17 -6.70 -1.51 1.40
CA ALA A 17 -6.92 -0.18 0.84
C ALA A 17 -5.67 0.39 0.15
N ALA A 18 -4.48 0.15 0.70
CA ALA A 18 -3.23 0.57 0.08
C ALA A 18 -2.98 -0.15 -1.25
N VAL A 19 -3.21 -1.47 -1.31
CA VAL A 19 -3.11 -2.26 -2.54
C VAL A 19 -4.10 -1.76 -3.59
N GLU A 20 -5.36 -1.55 -3.21
CA GLU A 20 -6.37 -1.01 -4.11
C GLU A 20 -6.01 0.40 -4.62
N SER A 21 -5.46 1.26 -3.76
CA SER A 21 -4.98 2.58 -4.14
C SER A 21 -3.87 2.52 -5.20
N ILE A 22 -2.91 1.60 -5.04
CA ILE A 22 -1.82 1.39 -6.02
C ILE A 22 -2.41 0.88 -7.34
N ILE A 23 -3.35 -0.07 -7.29
CA ILE A 23 -4.01 -0.58 -8.50
C ILE A 23 -4.82 0.52 -9.19
N SER A 24 -5.47 1.41 -8.44
CA SER A 24 -6.24 2.51 -9.01
C SER A 24 -5.39 3.52 -9.77
N THR A 25 -4.10 3.66 -9.47
CA THR A 25 -3.21 4.64 -10.14
C THR A 25 -2.38 4.01 -11.25
N GLY A 26 -1.79 2.84 -11.00
CA GLY A 26 -0.82 2.19 -11.88
C GLY A 26 -1.25 0.83 -12.43
N GLY A 27 -2.43 0.34 -12.02
CA GLY A 27 -2.91 -0.99 -12.36
C GLY A 27 -2.14 -2.10 -11.64
N VAL A 28 -2.46 -3.35 -11.99
CA VAL A 28 -1.86 -4.55 -11.37
C VAL A 28 -0.35 -4.65 -11.62
N GLY A 29 0.16 -4.08 -12.71
CA GLY A 29 1.59 -4.14 -13.07
C GLY A 29 2.50 -3.47 -12.04
N ASP A 30 2.03 -2.41 -11.39
CA ASP A 30 2.78 -1.70 -10.35
C ASP A 30 2.85 -2.51 -9.04
N ILE A 31 1.79 -3.26 -8.70
CA ILE A 31 1.84 -4.25 -7.62
C ILE A 31 2.84 -5.36 -7.94
N SER A 32 2.85 -5.89 -9.16
CA SER A 32 3.80 -6.93 -9.56
C SER A 32 5.25 -6.46 -9.42
N ARG A 33 5.58 -5.25 -9.92
CA ARG A 33 6.92 -4.67 -9.73
C ARG A 33 7.28 -4.50 -8.26
N LEU A 34 6.36 -4.00 -7.44
CA LEU A 34 6.60 -3.82 -6.02
C LEU A 34 6.91 -5.16 -5.33
N LEU A 35 6.14 -6.21 -5.61
CA LEU A 35 6.37 -7.55 -5.05
C LEU A 35 7.70 -8.15 -5.48
N ASP A 36 8.05 -8.02 -6.76
CA ASP A 36 9.37 -8.46 -7.28
C ASP A 36 10.52 -7.71 -6.59
N ARG A 37 10.32 -6.41 -6.33
CA ARG A 37 11.35 -5.57 -5.71
C ARG A 37 11.50 -5.81 -4.22
N ILE A 38 10.41 -6.09 -3.50
CA ILE A 38 10.44 -6.43 -2.07
C ILE A 38 11.36 -7.63 -1.79
N ALA A 39 11.43 -8.60 -2.70
CA ALA A 39 12.29 -9.79 -2.55
C ALA A 39 13.80 -9.47 -2.59
N THR A 40 14.18 -8.33 -3.17
CA THR A 40 15.59 -7.99 -3.45
C THR A 40 16.04 -6.67 -2.82
N ALA A 41 15.09 -5.81 -2.44
CA ALA A 41 15.38 -4.51 -1.85
C ALA A 41 15.88 -4.63 -0.40
N PRO A 42 16.71 -3.68 0.06
CA PRO A 42 17.20 -3.66 1.43
C PRO A 42 16.11 -3.35 2.46
N SER A 43 14.98 -2.79 2.03
CA SER A 43 13.81 -2.53 2.87
C SER A 43 12.55 -2.35 2.02
N THR A 44 11.37 -2.47 2.64
CA THR A 44 10.08 -2.18 1.98
C THR A 44 10.00 -0.74 1.50
N ALA A 45 10.56 0.23 2.24
CA ALA A 45 10.59 1.62 1.83
C ALA A 45 11.45 1.83 0.57
N ALA A 46 12.60 1.15 0.47
CA ALA A 46 13.44 1.18 -0.72
C ALA A 46 12.77 0.49 -1.92
N ALA A 47 12.04 -0.60 -1.70
CA ALA A 47 11.26 -1.25 -2.75
C ALA A 47 10.14 -0.34 -3.27
N LEU A 48 9.47 0.39 -2.37
CA LEU A 48 8.39 1.30 -2.70
C LEU A 48 8.87 2.48 -3.54
N ASP A 49 9.98 3.10 -3.13
CA ASP A 49 10.59 4.20 -3.86
C ASP A 49 11.04 3.77 -5.26
N ASP A 50 11.70 2.62 -5.37
CA ASP A 50 12.20 2.13 -6.66
C ASP A 50 11.06 1.69 -7.60
N ALA A 51 10.05 0.98 -7.09
CA ALA A 51 8.96 0.43 -7.90
C ALA A 51 7.91 1.48 -8.30
N LEU A 52 7.52 2.35 -7.35
CA LEU A 52 6.40 3.28 -7.50
C LEU A 52 6.82 4.74 -7.50
N ARG A 53 8.11 5.06 -7.29
CA ARG A 53 8.61 6.43 -7.09
C ARG A 53 7.87 7.19 -6.01
N THR A 54 7.53 6.48 -4.93
CA THR A 54 6.74 6.97 -3.80
C THR A 54 7.33 6.46 -2.50
N ASN A 55 7.13 7.19 -1.41
CA ASN A 55 7.49 6.76 -0.06
C ASN A 55 6.24 6.33 0.75
N CYS A 56 6.44 5.79 1.96
CA CYS A 56 5.34 5.28 2.77
C CYS A 56 4.31 6.36 3.16
N ASP A 57 4.76 7.60 3.41
CA ASP A 57 3.87 8.69 3.80
C ASP A 57 2.98 9.13 2.64
N ASP A 58 3.56 9.24 1.44
CA ASP A 58 2.83 9.57 0.22
C ASP A 58 1.82 8.47 -0.12
N LEU A 59 2.20 7.19 0.01
CA LEU A 59 1.29 6.07 -0.18
C LEU A 59 0.11 6.13 0.80
N LEU A 60 0.35 6.52 2.04
CA LEU A 60 -0.69 6.67 3.05
C LEU A 60 -1.67 7.79 2.67
N GLN A 61 -1.16 8.94 2.22
CA GLN A 61 -2.01 10.04 1.73
C GLN A 61 -2.82 9.64 0.49
N GLN A 62 -2.20 8.95 -0.47
CA GLN A 62 -2.89 8.41 -1.64
C GLN A 62 -4.00 7.44 -1.25
N THR A 63 -3.73 6.56 -0.29
CA THR A 63 -4.72 5.60 0.22
C THR A 63 -5.92 6.31 0.87
N VAL A 64 -5.66 7.35 1.67
CA VAL A 64 -6.73 8.18 2.26
C VAL A 64 -7.54 8.88 1.16
N ALA A 65 -6.88 9.43 0.13
CA ALA A 65 -7.56 10.08 -0.98
C ALA A 65 -8.42 9.09 -1.79
N TYR A 66 -7.90 7.89 -2.06
CA TYR A 66 -8.63 6.79 -2.69
C TYR A 66 -9.87 6.40 -1.88
N LEU A 67 -9.72 6.15 -0.57
CA LEU A 67 -10.82 5.78 0.31
C LEU A 67 -11.92 6.83 0.33
N LYS A 68 -11.55 8.12 0.43
CA LYS A 68 -12.51 9.22 0.35
C LYS A 68 -13.25 9.23 -0.98
N ARG A 69 -12.54 9.06 -2.09
CA ARG A 69 -13.13 9.10 -3.42
C ARG A 69 -14.14 7.97 -3.66
N GLU A 70 -13.82 6.75 -3.25
CA GLU A 70 -14.66 5.58 -3.57
C GLU A 70 -15.73 5.28 -2.53
N TYR A 71 -15.45 5.49 -1.25
CA TYR A 71 -16.32 5.01 -0.16
C TYR A 71 -17.01 6.12 0.63
N VAL A 72 -16.55 7.37 0.50
CA VAL A 72 -17.17 8.52 1.16
C VAL A 72 -17.83 9.40 0.10
N ARG A 73 -19.05 9.02 -0.29
CA ARG A 73 -19.95 9.88 -1.07
C ARG A 73 -20.82 10.74 -0.17
#